data_AF-A0A535PKD0-F1
#
_entry.id   AF-A0A535PKD0-F1
#
_cell.length_a   1.000
_cell.length_b   1.000
_cell.length_c   1.000
_cell.angle_alpha   90.00
_cell.angle_beta   90.00
_cell.angle_gamma   90.00
#
_symmetry.space_group_name_H-M   'P 1'
#
loop_
_entity.id
_entity.type
_entity.pdbx_description
1 polymer ?
#
loop_
_entity_poly.entity_id
_entity_poly.type
_entity_poly.pdbx_seq_one_letter_code
_entity_poly.pdbx_strand_id
1 'polypeptide(L)'
;MGRGSRWRNRFGNADQFTSNWLAIVFVSAIPFGITGGMISDRLGRKIFVYLSGAAQSLVALIFIALYPTQIPLVLAMAAIYGLGYGLYYAVDWALACDTLPDRSKSAKDMGLFHVAQTLPQTIAPAIGGYLLDYFNHISPNSGYRAVFGSAIVFFVLGTIFVSRIKSVR
;
A
#
# COMPACT_ATOMS: atom_id res chain seq x y z
N MET A 1 7.63 -36.90 18.46
CA MET A 1 6.62 -36.35 17.51
C MET A 1 5.76 -35.21 18.12
N GLY A 2 6.29 -34.29 18.94
CA GLY A 2 5.44 -33.41 19.78
C GLY A 2 5.70 -31.90 19.76
N ARG A 3 6.58 -31.37 18.91
CA ARG A 3 6.89 -29.91 18.90
C ARG A 3 6.38 -29.14 17.66
N GLY A 4 6.05 -29.83 16.58
CA GLY A 4 5.53 -29.19 15.35
C GLY A 4 4.07 -28.74 15.43
N SER A 5 3.24 -29.38 16.26
CA SER A 5 1.80 -29.09 16.37
C SER A 5 1.49 -27.83 17.17
N ARG A 6 2.37 -27.41 18.09
CA ARG A 6 2.14 -26.26 18.97
C ARG A 6 2.35 -24.91 18.25
N TRP A 7 3.18 -24.86 17.21
CA TRP A 7 3.39 -23.67 16.37
C TRP A 7 2.28 -23.49 15.32
N ARG A 8 1.79 -24.60 14.76
CA ARG A 8 0.69 -24.64 13.78
C ARG A 8 -0.67 -24.23 14.35
N ASN A 9 -0.85 -24.31 15.67
CA ASN A 9 -2.10 -23.93 16.35
C ASN A 9 -2.09 -22.49 16.89
N ARG A 10 -0.93 -21.81 16.91
CA ARG A 10 -0.81 -20.42 17.39
C ARG A 10 -1.05 -19.39 16.30
N PHE A 11 -0.74 -19.74 15.07
CA PHE A 11 -1.19 -19.03 13.88
C PHE A 11 -2.22 -19.94 13.23
N GLY A 12 -3.49 -19.55 13.16
CA GLY A 12 -4.40 -20.23 12.23
C GLY A 12 -3.75 -20.29 10.85
N ASN A 13 -4.10 -21.28 10.01
CA ASN A 13 -3.53 -21.48 8.67
C ASN A 13 -3.08 -20.15 8.05
N ALA A 14 -1.78 -19.99 7.75
CA ALA A 14 -1.23 -18.70 7.29
C ALA A 14 -2.01 -18.12 6.09
N ASP A 15 -2.56 -19.02 5.28
CA ASP A 15 -3.48 -18.74 4.18
C ASP A 15 -4.77 -18.06 4.67
N GLN A 16 -5.38 -18.58 5.74
CA GLN A 16 -6.57 -17.99 6.36
C GLN A 16 -6.26 -16.61 6.96
N PHE A 17 -5.11 -16.45 7.61
CA PHE A 17 -4.71 -15.14 8.17
C PHE A 17 -4.55 -14.10 7.06
N THR A 18 -3.83 -14.45 6.00
CA THR A 18 -3.62 -13.58 4.84
C THR A 18 -4.94 -13.27 4.14
N SER A 19 -5.82 -14.27 4.00
CA SER A 19 -7.16 -14.09 3.43
C SER A 19 -8.01 -13.14 4.27
N ASN A 20 -8.00 -13.28 5.60
CA ASN A 20 -8.73 -12.39 6.52
C ASN A 20 -8.18 -10.96 6.46
N TRP A 21 -6.86 -10.80 6.42
CA TRP A 21 -6.22 -9.50 6.24
C TRP A 21 -6.69 -8.83 4.94
N LEU A 22 -6.60 -9.54 3.82
CA LEU A 22 -7.02 -9.02 2.51
C LEU A 22 -8.52 -8.70 2.47
N ALA A 23 -9.36 -9.55 3.07
CA ALA A 23 -10.79 -9.30 3.16
C ALA A 23 -11.09 -7.99 3.89
N ILE A 24 -10.44 -7.73 5.03
CA ILE A 24 -10.60 -6.47 5.77
C ILE A 24 -10.11 -5.29 4.94
N VAL A 25 -8.94 -5.42 4.30
CA VAL A 25 -8.39 -4.38 3.42
C VAL A 25 -9.38 -4.01 2.32
N PHE A 26 -9.98 -4.99 1.64
CA PHE A 26 -10.93 -4.69 0.56
C PHE A 26 -12.27 -4.16 1.08
N VAL A 27 -12.80 -4.72 2.17
CA VAL A 27 -14.04 -4.24 2.78
C VAL A 27 -13.90 -2.79 3.25
N SER A 28 -12.73 -2.37 3.75
CA SER A 28 -12.50 -0.96 4.06
C SER A 28 -12.13 -0.13 2.82
N ALA A 29 -11.35 -0.66 1.88
CA ALA A 29 -10.92 0.10 0.71
C ALA A 29 -12.08 0.51 -0.21
N ILE A 30 -13.04 -0.38 -0.48
CA ILE A 30 -14.14 -0.11 -1.43
C ILE A 30 -14.96 1.14 -1.05
N PRO A 31 -15.55 1.26 0.15
CA PRO A 31 -16.35 2.43 0.50
C PRO A 31 -15.52 3.71 0.55
N PHE A 32 -14.27 3.63 1.04
CA PHE A 32 -13.38 4.78 1.08
C PHE A 32 -12.90 5.20 -0.32
N GLY A 33 -12.67 4.28 -1.24
CA GLY A 33 -12.36 4.61 -2.63
C GLY A 33 -13.52 5.31 -3.34
N ILE A 34 -14.75 4.82 -3.15
CA ILE A 34 -15.95 5.44 -3.72
C ILE A 34 -16.14 6.86 -3.16
N THR A 35 -16.19 6.99 -1.84
CA THR A 35 -16.41 8.28 -1.18
C THR A 35 -15.24 9.24 -1.39
N GLY A 36 -14.01 8.75 -1.28
CA GLY A 36 -12.78 9.51 -1.53
C GLY A 36 -12.68 10.03 -2.95
N GLY A 37 -13.04 9.20 -3.95
CA GLY A 37 -13.15 9.63 -5.34
C GLY A 37 -14.10 10.82 -5.48
N MET A 38 -15.34 10.68 -5.01
CA MET A 38 -16.37 11.73 -5.09
C MET A 38 -15.98 13.02 -4.36
N ILE A 39 -15.36 12.91 -3.18
CA ILE A 39 -14.98 14.09 -2.38
C ILE A 39 -13.73 14.75 -2.98
N SER A 40 -12.79 13.97 -3.50
CA SER A 40 -11.57 14.49 -4.13
C SER A 40 -11.82 15.27 -5.41
N ASP A 41 -12.92 15.00 -6.14
CA ASP A 41 -13.39 15.85 -7.25
C ASP A 41 -13.56 17.31 -6.82
N ARG A 42 -13.97 17.55 -5.55
CA ARG A 42 -14.34 18.87 -5.03
C ARG A 42 -13.20 19.54 -4.26
N LEU A 43 -12.46 18.77 -3.47
CA LEU A 43 -11.41 19.28 -2.57
C LEU A 43 -10.01 19.27 -3.21
N GLY A 44 -9.87 18.70 -4.41
CA GLY A 44 -8.61 18.53 -5.10
C GLY A 44 -8.03 17.12 -4.91
N ARG A 45 -7.35 16.62 -5.93
CA ARG A 45 -6.87 15.22 -5.99
C ARG A 45 -5.67 14.99 -5.08
N LYS A 46 -4.76 15.96 -5.02
CA LYS A 46 -3.45 15.78 -4.38
C LYS A 46 -3.54 15.52 -2.89
N ILE A 47 -4.44 16.20 -2.19
CA ILE A 47 -4.57 16.04 -0.74
C ILE A 47 -4.92 14.60 -0.37
N PHE A 48 -5.74 13.93 -1.18
CA PHE A 48 -6.10 12.53 -0.92
C PHE A 48 -4.94 11.57 -1.16
N VAL A 49 -4.07 11.85 -2.13
CA VAL A 49 -2.82 11.09 -2.33
C VAL A 49 -1.90 11.24 -1.11
N TYR A 50 -1.82 12.44 -0.53
CA TYR A 50 -1.01 12.68 0.67
C TYR A 50 -1.59 11.97 1.89
N LEU A 51 -2.91 12.04 2.08
CA LEU A 51 -3.61 11.37 3.18
C LEU A 51 -3.48 9.86 3.07
N SER A 52 -3.62 9.29 1.87
CA SER A 52 -3.44 7.85 1.66
C SER A 52 -2.01 7.40 1.93
N GLY A 53 -1.02 8.13 1.40
CA GLY A 53 0.39 7.85 1.63
C GLY A 53 0.76 7.94 3.11
N ALA A 54 0.23 8.94 3.82
CA ALA A 54 0.41 9.09 5.26
C ALA A 54 -0.23 7.94 6.05
N ALA A 55 -1.46 7.56 5.73
CA ALA A 55 -2.16 6.45 6.39
C ALA A 55 -1.42 5.11 6.22
N GLN A 56 -0.96 4.81 5.00
CA GLN A 56 -0.21 3.57 4.73
C GLN A 56 1.20 3.59 5.35
N SER A 57 1.88 4.75 5.33
CA SER A 57 3.17 4.92 6.01
C SER A 57 3.06 4.77 7.51
N LEU A 58 1.97 5.26 8.11
CA LEU A 58 1.68 5.08 9.54
C LEU A 58 1.56 3.59 9.90
N VAL A 59 0.85 2.81 9.08
CA VAL A 59 0.75 1.36 9.29
C VAL A 59 2.14 0.71 9.22
N ALA A 60 2.93 1.01 8.19
CA ALA A 60 4.30 0.48 8.08
C ALA A 60 5.18 0.88 9.29
N LEU A 61 5.06 2.12 9.78
CA LEU A 61 5.80 2.61 10.94
C LEU A 61 5.41 1.88 12.22
N ILE A 62 4.11 1.62 12.43
CA ILE A 62 3.61 0.85 13.57
C ILE A 62 4.18 -0.58 13.55
N PHE A 63 4.26 -1.21 12.39
CA PHE A 63 4.86 -2.54 12.25
C PHE A 63 6.36 -2.53 12.58
N ILE A 64 7.10 -1.50 12.15
CA ILE A 64 8.53 -1.32 12.45
C ILE A 64 8.77 -1.09 13.95
N ALA A 65 7.95 -0.26 14.58
CA ALA A 65 8.15 0.21 15.95
C ALA A 65 7.67 -0.80 16.99
N LEU A 66 6.45 -1.34 16.80
CA LEU A 66 5.76 -2.10 17.84
C LEU A 66 5.87 -3.62 17.68
N TYR A 67 6.22 -4.12 16.49
CA TYR A 67 6.19 -5.56 16.19
C TYR A 67 4.93 -6.26 16.73
N PRO A 68 3.75 -5.84 16.25
CA PRO A 68 2.51 -6.31 16.82
C PRO A 68 2.39 -7.84 16.67
N THR A 69 2.31 -8.52 17.80
CA THR A 69 2.07 -9.99 17.86
C THR A 69 0.60 -10.31 18.11
N GLN A 70 -0.21 -9.32 18.47
CA GLN A 70 -1.62 -9.47 18.75
C GLN A 70 -2.43 -9.41 17.44
N ILE A 71 -3.10 -10.52 17.10
CA ILE A 71 -3.92 -10.64 15.88
C ILE A 71 -4.94 -9.49 15.75
N PRO A 72 -5.70 -9.09 16.78
CA PRO A 72 -6.69 -8.00 16.64
C PRO A 72 -6.05 -6.66 16.25
N LEU A 73 -4.88 -6.34 16.80
CA LEU A 73 -4.16 -5.11 16.47
C LEU A 73 -3.71 -5.13 15.01
N VAL A 74 -3.17 -6.26 14.54
CA VAL A 74 -2.77 -6.44 13.14
C VAL A 74 -4.00 -6.28 12.23
N LEU A 75 -5.11 -6.98 12.50
CA LEU A 75 -6.33 -6.82 11.71
C LEU A 75 -6.92 -5.40 11.73
N ALA A 76 -6.79 -4.66 12.84
CA ALA A 76 -7.16 -3.24 12.89
C ALA A 76 -6.27 -2.39 11.97
N MET A 77 -4.97 -2.68 11.90
CA MET A 77 -4.07 -2.02 10.94
C MET A 77 -4.43 -2.35 9.49
N ALA A 78 -4.97 -3.53 9.21
CA ALA A 78 -5.49 -3.89 7.88
C ALA A 78 -6.61 -2.94 7.44
N ALA A 79 -7.51 -2.58 8.36
CA ALA A 79 -8.60 -1.64 8.07
C ALA A 79 -8.06 -0.24 7.74
N ILE A 80 -7.08 0.27 8.51
CA ILE A 80 -6.43 1.58 8.27
C ILE A 80 -5.66 1.56 6.95
N TYR A 81 -4.92 0.48 6.68
CA TYR A 81 -4.23 0.30 5.40
C TYR A 81 -5.21 0.31 4.23
N GLY A 82 -6.32 -0.42 4.35
CA GLY A 82 -7.36 -0.47 3.34
C GLY A 82 -8.05 0.88 3.10
N LEU A 83 -8.29 1.69 4.14
CA LEU A 83 -8.75 3.07 4.00
C LEU A 83 -7.81 3.87 3.10
N GLY A 84 -6.51 3.87 3.42
CA GLY A 84 -5.51 4.56 2.60
C GLY A 84 -5.42 4.00 1.19
N TYR A 85 -5.50 2.67 1.05
CA TYR A 85 -5.45 1.98 -0.24
C TYR A 85 -6.62 2.33 -1.14
N GLY A 86 -7.84 2.34 -0.61
CA GLY A 86 -9.05 2.74 -1.34
C GLY A 86 -8.97 4.18 -1.82
N LEU A 87 -8.60 5.11 -0.93
CA LEU A 87 -8.39 6.52 -1.28
C LEU A 87 -7.35 6.67 -2.39
N TYR A 88 -6.19 6.02 -2.24
CA TYR A 88 -5.13 6.08 -3.23
C TYR A 88 -5.60 5.55 -4.59
N TYR A 89 -6.19 4.36 -4.62
CA TYR A 89 -6.50 3.67 -5.88
C TYR A 89 -7.50 4.45 -6.75
N ALA A 90 -8.56 5.00 -6.14
CA ALA A 90 -9.55 5.79 -6.86
C ALA A 90 -8.97 7.14 -7.35
N VAL A 91 -8.22 7.82 -6.50
CA VAL A 91 -7.69 9.16 -6.78
C VAL A 91 -6.51 9.13 -7.74
N ASP A 92 -5.65 8.12 -7.66
CA ASP A 92 -4.49 7.95 -8.54
C ASP A 92 -4.92 7.77 -10.00
N TRP A 93 -5.93 6.92 -10.24
CA TRP A 93 -6.53 6.76 -11.56
C TRP A 93 -7.19 8.04 -12.08
N ALA A 94 -7.94 8.75 -11.23
CA ALA A 94 -8.57 10.01 -11.61
C ALA A 94 -7.52 11.10 -11.93
N LEU A 95 -6.47 11.20 -11.10
CA LEU A 95 -5.36 12.12 -11.30
C LEU A 95 -4.64 11.85 -12.63
N ALA A 96 -4.40 10.57 -12.97
CA ALA A 96 -3.82 10.19 -14.26
C ALA A 96 -4.67 10.70 -15.44
N CYS A 97 -5.98 10.45 -15.39
CA CYS A 97 -6.95 10.94 -16.39
C CYS A 97 -7.01 12.48 -16.50
N ASP A 98 -6.84 13.19 -15.39
CA ASP A 98 -6.83 14.65 -15.32
C ASP A 98 -5.51 15.26 -15.84
N THR A 99 -4.41 14.49 -15.81
CA THR A 99 -3.09 14.92 -16.29
C THR A 99 -2.81 14.61 -17.77
N LEU A 100 -3.76 14.01 -18.48
CA LEU A 100 -3.60 13.68 -19.89
C LEU A 100 -3.34 14.95 -20.73
N PRO A 101 -2.22 15.03 -21.46
CA PRO A 101 -1.88 16.23 -22.25
C PRO A 101 -2.82 16.44 -23.45
N ASP A 102 -3.21 15.34 -24.10
CA ASP A 102 -4.00 15.35 -25.32
C ASP A 102 -5.05 14.23 -25.29
N ARG A 103 -6.33 14.60 -25.26
CA ARG A 103 -7.44 13.65 -25.19
C ARG A 103 -7.50 12.72 -26.42
N SER A 104 -6.99 13.15 -27.58
CA SER A 104 -6.95 12.33 -28.79
C SER A 104 -5.98 11.14 -28.70
N LYS A 105 -4.99 11.23 -27.81
CA LYS A 105 -3.98 10.18 -27.55
C LYS A 105 -4.16 9.49 -26.20
N SER A 106 -5.30 9.70 -25.55
CA SER A 106 -5.63 9.16 -24.22
C SER A 106 -5.39 7.65 -24.10
N ALA A 107 -5.72 6.85 -25.11
CA ALA A 107 -5.47 5.40 -25.10
C ALA A 107 -3.98 5.06 -24.98
N LYS A 108 -3.09 5.78 -25.67
CA LYS A 108 -1.64 5.57 -25.61
C LYS A 108 -1.09 5.98 -24.25
N ASP A 109 -1.51 7.15 -23.76
CA ASP A 109 -1.01 7.70 -22.50
C ASP A 109 -1.50 6.89 -21.29
N MET A 110 -2.76 6.44 -21.30
CA MET A 110 -3.29 5.54 -20.28
C MET A 110 -2.67 4.14 -20.37
N GLY A 111 -2.31 3.67 -21.57
CA GLY A 111 -1.50 2.46 -21.74
C GLY A 111 -0.14 2.58 -21.04
N LEU A 112 0.55 3.71 -21.20
CA LEU A 112 1.82 3.98 -20.50
C LEU A 112 1.63 4.05 -18.98
N PHE A 113 0.56 4.69 -18.51
CA PHE A 113 0.23 4.73 -17.09
C PHE A 113 0.03 3.31 -16.52
N HIS A 114 -0.68 2.43 -17.23
CA HIS A 114 -0.89 1.06 -16.77
C HIS A 114 0.39 0.23 -16.74
N VAL A 115 1.29 0.43 -17.71
CA VAL A 115 2.63 -0.17 -17.68
C VAL A 115 3.41 0.32 -16.46
N ALA A 116 3.38 1.62 -16.17
CA ALA A 116 4.03 2.20 -14.99
C ALA A 116 3.47 1.65 -13.66
N GLN A 117 2.20 1.27 -13.62
CA GLN A 117 1.57 0.61 -12.46
C GLN A 117 1.95 -0.87 -12.33
N THR A 118 2.01 -1.60 -13.45
CA THR A 118 2.23 -3.06 -13.44
C THR A 118 3.70 -3.43 -13.23
N LEU A 119 4.62 -2.62 -13.74
CA LEU A 119 6.07 -2.87 -13.63
C LEU A 119 6.53 -3.00 -12.17
N PRO A 120 6.26 -2.03 -11.26
CA PRO A 120 6.61 -2.15 -9.85
C PRO A 120 6.02 -3.39 -9.20
N GLN A 121 4.76 -3.73 -9.48
CA GLN A 121 4.08 -4.88 -8.87
C GLN A 121 4.76 -6.21 -9.24
N THR A 122 5.36 -6.27 -10.43
CA THR A 122 6.08 -7.47 -10.91
C THR A 122 7.47 -7.59 -10.26
N ILE A 123 8.21 -6.47 -10.15
CA ILE A 123 9.61 -6.50 -9.71
C ILE A 123 9.78 -6.32 -8.19
N ALA A 124 8.85 -5.62 -7.54
CA ALA A 124 8.96 -5.27 -6.12
C ALA A 124 9.00 -6.50 -5.20
N PRO A 125 8.24 -7.59 -5.44
CA PRO A 125 8.36 -8.80 -4.61
C PRO A 125 9.75 -9.43 -4.66
N ALA A 126 10.41 -9.43 -5.82
CA ALA A 126 11.76 -9.98 -5.97
C ALA A 126 12.79 -9.14 -5.22
N ILE A 127 12.73 -7.82 -5.39
CA ILE A 127 13.62 -6.88 -4.67
C ILE A 127 13.34 -6.93 -3.16
N GLY A 128 12.07 -6.96 -2.78
CA GLY A 128 11.63 -7.02 -1.39
C GLY A 128 12.04 -8.31 -0.70
N GLY A 129 11.94 -9.46 -1.38
CA GLY A 129 12.43 -10.75 -0.88
C GLY A 129 13.94 -10.76 -0.67
N TYR A 130 14.71 -10.29 -1.66
CA TYR A 130 16.16 -10.15 -1.51
C TYR A 130 16.55 -9.23 -0.34
N LEU A 131 15.88 -8.08 -0.22
CA LEU A 131 16.10 -7.13 0.87
C LEU A 131 15.77 -7.77 2.24
N LEU A 132 14.64 -8.49 2.32
CA LEU A 132 14.21 -9.19 3.52
C LEU A 132 15.26 -10.21 3.98
N ASP A 133 15.71 -11.07 3.07
CA ASP A 133 16.66 -12.14 3.38
C ASP A 133 18.03 -11.59 3.76
N TYR A 134 18.55 -10.63 2.98
CA TYR A 134 19.84 -10.01 3.22
C TYR A 134 19.93 -9.39 4.62
N PHE A 135 18.93 -8.59 5.01
CA PHE A 135 18.94 -7.94 6.32
C PHE A 135 18.63 -8.93 7.46
N ASN A 136 17.74 -9.90 7.26
CA ASN A 136 17.46 -10.92 8.27
C ASN A 136 18.70 -11.77 8.63
N HIS A 137 19.66 -11.94 7.72
CA HIS A 137 20.95 -12.59 8.04
C HIS A 137 21.82 -11.77 9.01
N ILE A 138 21.67 -10.45 9.04
CA ILE A 138 22.46 -9.56 9.91
C ILE A 138 21.89 -9.58 11.34
N SER A 139 20.57 -9.41 11.45
CA SER A 139 19.88 -9.40 12.73
C SER A 139 18.45 -9.92 12.61
N PRO A 140 17.97 -10.75 13.54
CA PRO A 140 16.59 -11.23 13.53
C PRO A 140 15.59 -10.08 13.41
N ASN A 141 14.60 -10.23 12.54
CA ASN A 141 13.52 -9.27 12.27
C ASN A 141 13.93 -7.97 11.56
N SER A 142 15.22 -7.71 11.36
CA SER A 142 15.67 -6.47 10.72
C SER A 142 15.31 -6.40 9.23
N GLY A 143 15.11 -7.55 8.56
CA GLY A 143 14.62 -7.59 7.18
C GLY A 143 13.20 -7.05 7.04
N TYR A 144 12.30 -7.37 7.97
CA TYR A 144 10.95 -6.80 7.95
C TYR A 144 10.99 -5.28 8.14
N ARG A 145 11.87 -4.77 9.02
CA ARG A 145 12.08 -3.32 9.14
C ARG A 145 12.59 -2.69 7.86
N ALA A 146 13.50 -3.36 7.14
CA ALA A 146 14.02 -2.86 5.88
C ALA A 146 12.92 -2.78 4.81
N VAL A 147 12.07 -3.80 4.70
CA VAL A 147 10.95 -3.84 3.73
C VAL A 147 9.88 -2.80 4.08
N PHE A 148 9.44 -2.70 5.33
CA PHE A 148 8.46 -1.67 5.72
C PHE A 148 9.06 -0.26 5.63
N GLY A 149 10.35 -0.11 5.94
CA GLY A 149 11.06 1.16 5.83
C GLY A 149 11.17 1.64 4.39
N SER A 150 11.48 0.74 3.45
CA SER A 150 11.51 1.08 2.03
C SER A 150 10.13 1.48 1.51
N ALA A 151 9.05 0.82 1.97
CA ALA A 151 7.68 1.21 1.63
C ALA A 151 7.38 2.67 2.05
N ILE A 152 7.77 3.06 3.28
CA ILE A 152 7.64 4.46 3.75
C ILE A 152 8.41 5.41 2.83
N VAL A 153 9.65 5.08 2.48
CA VAL A 153 10.46 5.89 1.55
C VAL A 153 9.74 6.07 0.21
N PHE A 154 9.19 5.00 -0.37
CA PHE A 154 8.44 5.07 -1.63
C PHE A 154 7.16 5.89 -1.50
N PHE A 155 6.42 5.79 -0.41
CA PHE A 155 5.23 6.63 -0.19
C PHE A 155 5.58 8.12 -0.09
N VAL A 156 6.67 8.45 0.59
CA VAL A 156 7.18 9.83 0.68
C VAL A 156 7.64 10.33 -0.69
N LEU A 157 8.41 9.54 -1.43
CA LEU A 157 8.85 9.89 -2.78
C LEU A 157 7.67 10.08 -3.74
N GLY A 158 6.69 9.17 -3.72
CA GLY A 158 5.47 9.27 -4.52
C GLY A 158 4.69 10.54 -4.20
N THR A 159 4.53 10.86 -2.91
CA THR A 159 3.89 12.11 -2.45
C THR A 159 4.64 13.35 -2.96
N ILE A 160 5.98 13.35 -2.88
CA ILE A 160 6.81 14.44 -3.41
C ILE A 160 6.62 14.59 -4.91
N PHE A 161 6.65 13.50 -5.69
CA PHE A 161 6.46 13.57 -7.14
C PHE A 161 5.07 14.09 -7.52
N VAL A 162 4.03 13.61 -6.85
CA VAL A 162 2.65 14.08 -7.06
C VAL A 162 2.51 15.57 -6.74
N SER A 163 3.21 16.07 -5.73
CA SER A 163 3.21 17.50 -5.40
C SER A 163 3.75 18.39 -6.52
N ARG A 164 4.60 17.84 -7.40
CA ARG A 164 5.18 18.56 -8.54
C ARG A 164 4.26 18.60 -9.77
N ILE A 165 3.16 17.86 -9.77
CA ILE A 165 2.19 17.86 -10.89
C ILE A 165 1.47 19.21 -10.91
N LYS A 166 1.84 20.12 -11.81
CA LYS A 166 1.22 21.46 -11.88
C LYS A 166 -0.15 21.50 -12.55
N SER A 167 -0.49 20.44 -13.30
CA SER A 167 -1.70 20.37 -14.13
C SER A 167 -3.00 20.22 -13.32
N VAL A 168 -2.92 19.79 -12.07
CA VAL A 168 -4.09 19.44 -11.24
C VAL A 168 -3.95 20.07 -9.86
N ARG A 169 -5.07 20.50 -9.26
CA ARG A 169 -5.11 20.98 -7.87
C ARG A 169 -5.42 19.84 -6.91
#